data_AF-A0A955SDI3-F1
#
_entry.id   AF-A0A955SDI3-F1
#
_cell.length_a   1.000
_cell.length_b   1.000
_cell.length_c   1.000
_cell.angle_alpha   90.00
_cell.angle_beta   90.00
_cell.angle_gamma   90.00
#
_symmetry.space_group_name_H-M   'P 1'
#
loop_
_entity.id
_entity.type
_entity.pdbx_description
1 polymer ?
#
loop_
_entity_poly.entity_id
_entity_poly.type
_entity_poly.pdbx_seq_one_letter_code
_entity_poly.pdbx_strand_id
1 'polypeptide(L)'
;TQLMSLKDISVADVTHAIVTTVVPGTRRNLTNLLETHFGVTPRVVRDPDVDLGIEILIDRPEQAGADRLVAAVGAHLLHKGHLIVIDFGTATTFDVIDEDGNFRGGVIAPGINLSVEALYTAGALLPRVNIERPERVIGSATVPAMQSGIFWGYVSMLEGMVPRIA
;
A
#
# COMPACT_ATOMS: atom_id res chain seq x y z
N THR A 1 -20.84 11.41 -13.23
CA THR A 1 -20.61 11.37 -14.68
C THR A 1 -19.87 12.57 -15.23
N GLN A 2 -20.00 13.79 -14.68
CA GLN A 2 -19.27 14.98 -15.17
C GLN A 2 -17.74 14.77 -15.35
N LEU A 3 -17.06 14.13 -14.39
CA LEU A 3 -15.62 13.80 -14.51
C LEU A 3 -15.31 12.82 -15.64
N MET A 4 -16.21 11.87 -15.93
CA MET A 4 -16.05 10.91 -17.02
C MET A 4 -16.23 11.61 -18.38
N SER A 5 -17.21 12.51 -18.47
CA SER A 5 -17.45 13.32 -19.66
C SER A 5 -16.26 14.23 -20.00
N LEU A 6 -15.49 14.71 -19.01
CA LEU A 6 -14.24 15.45 -19.25
C LEU A 6 -13.13 14.60 -19.89
N LYS A 7 -13.27 13.28 -19.89
CA LYS A 7 -12.34 12.31 -20.48
C LYS A 7 -12.96 11.57 -21.66
N ASP A 8 -14.12 12.01 -22.16
CA ASP A 8 -14.88 11.36 -23.21
C ASP A 8 -15.23 9.89 -22.90
N ILE A 9 -15.45 9.58 -21.60
CA ILE A 9 -15.89 8.27 -21.12
C ILE A 9 -17.36 8.35 -20.71
N SER A 10 -18.16 7.41 -21.17
CA SER A 10 -19.56 7.21 -20.79
C SER A 10 -19.70 6.11 -19.73
N VAL A 11 -20.85 6.07 -19.07
CA VAL A 11 -21.18 4.99 -18.12
C VAL A 11 -21.13 3.62 -18.80
N ALA A 12 -21.59 3.55 -20.05
CA ALA A 12 -21.66 2.31 -20.82
C ALA A 12 -20.28 1.73 -21.17
N ASP A 13 -19.21 2.53 -21.09
CA ASP A 13 -17.84 2.06 -21.35
C ASP A 13 -17.30 1.21 -20.19
N VAL A 14 -17.89 1.31 -19.00
CA VAL A 14 -17.53 0.49 -17.84
C VAL A 14 -18.35 -0.79 -17.87
N THR A 15 -17.77 -1.87 -18.38
CA THR A 15 -18.44 -3.17 -18.51
C THR A 15 -18.15 -4.14 -17.36
N HIS A 16 -17.03 -3.93 -16.67
CA HIS A 16 -16.54 -4.81 -15.60
C HIS A 16 -15.86 -3.97 -14.52
N ALA A 17 -15.90 -4.47 -13.28
CA ALA A 17 -15.24 -3.84 -12.15
C ALA A 17 -14.64 -4.89 -11.22
N ILE A 18 -13.45 -4.58 -10.71
CA ILE A 18 -12.78 -5.32 -9.64
C ILE A 18 -12.52 -4.34 -8.51
N VAL A 19 -12.83 -4.72 -7.27
CA VAL A 19 -12.65 -3.88 -6.09
C VAL A 19 -11.66 -4.54 -5.15
N THR A 20 -10.66 -3.79 -4.71
CA THR A 20 -9.80 -4.14 -3.58
C THR A 20 -10.00 -3.11 -2.46
N THR A 21 -10.12 -3.57 -1.22
CA THR A 21 -10.21 -2.70 -0.05
C THR A 21 -9.79 -3.45 1.21
N VAL A 22 -9.08 -2.77 2.09
CA VAL A 22 -8.74 -3.23 3.44
C VAL A 22 -9.59 -2.55 4.52
N VAL A 23 -10.52 -1.66 4.13
CA VAL A 23 -11.43 -0.96 5.03
C VAL A 23 -12.79 -1.66 5.01
N PRO A 24 -13.21 -2.37 6.08
CA PRO A 24 -14.43 -3.19 6.06
C PRO A 24 -15.69 -2.43 5.65
N GLY A 25 -15.79 -1.15 6.05
CA GLY A 25 -16.97 -0.32 5.79
C GLY A 25 -17.12 0.21 4.35
N THR A 26 -16.07 0.16 3.52
CA THR A 26 -16.14 0.75 2.16
C THR A 26 -16.68 -0.21 1.12
N ARG A 27 -16.57 -1.51 1.34
CA ARG A 27 -17.00 -2.56 0.39
C ARG A 27 -18.43 -2.33 -0.11
N ARG A 28 -19.40 -2.26 0.80
CA ARG A 28 -20.82 -2.10 0.43
C ARG A 28 -21.07 -0.81 -0.34
N ASN A 29 -20.41 0.28 0.04
CA ASN A 29 -20.57 1.57 -0.64
C ASN A 29 -20.03 1.53 -2.07
N LEU A 30 -18.87 0.90 -2.28
CA LEU A 30 -18.28 0.72 -3.60
C LEU A 30 -19.11 -0.22 -4.47
N THR A 31 -19.59 -1.34 -3.92
CA THR A 31 -20.51 -2.25 -4.62
C THR A 31 -21.78 -1.53 -5.05
N ASN A 32 -22.46 -0.85 -4.13
CA ASN A 32 -23.68 -0.10 -4.43
C ASN A 32 -23.47 0.96 -5.51
N LEU A 33 -22.34 1.68 -5.46
CA LEU A 33 -21.98 2.68 -6.46
C LEU A 33 -21.87 2.05 -7.85
N LEU A 34 -21.17 0.92 -7.96
CA LEU A 34 -20.94 0.24 -9.24
C LEU A 34 -22.23 -0.36 -9.80
N GLU A 35 -23.06 -0.97 -8.96
CA GLU A 35 -24.34 -1.55 -9.38
C GLU A 35 -25.35 -0.46 -9.77
N THR A 36 -25.48 0.58 -8.95
CA THR A 36 -26.52 1.61 -9.15
C THR A 36 -26.19 2.56 -10.29
N HIS A 37 -24.92 2.95 -10.44
CA HIS A 37 -24.52 3.96 -11.41
C HIS A 37 -23.91 3.39 -12.69
N PHE A 38 -23.41 2.15 -12.66
CA PHE A 38 -22.76 1.52 -13.81
C PHE A 38 -23.45 0.23 -14.25
N GLY A 39 -24.40 -0.32 -13.46
CA GLY A 39 -25.05 -1.58 -13.79
C GLY A 39 -24.12 -2.79 -13.75
N VAL A 40 -22.98 -2.66 -13.06
CA VAL A 40 -21.93 -3.69 -12.99
C VAL A 40 -21.82 -4.19 -11.56
N THR A 41 -21.94 -5.50 -11.37
CA THR A 41 -21.61 -6.16 -10.10
C THR A 41 -20.09 -6.40 -10.04
N PRO A 42 -19.35 -5.78 -9.10
CA PRO A 42 -17.91 -5.96 -9.01
C PRO A 42 -17.52 -7.33 -8.47
N ARG A 43 -16.38 -7.84 -8.94
CA ARG A 43 -15.63 -8.88 -8.21
C ARG A 43 -14.83 -8.23 -7.09
N VAL A 44 -15.01 -8.66 -5.85
CA VAL A 44 -14.26 -8.11 -4.72
C VAL A 44 -13.11 -9.04 -4.38
N VAL A 45 -11.89 -8.52 -4.38
CA VAL A 45 -10.71 -9.28 -3.95
C VAL A 45 -10.96 -9.81 -2.54
N ARG A 46 -10.60 -11.08 -2.30
CA ARG A 46 -10.90 -11.89 -1.09
C ARG A 46 -12.28 -12.55 -1.04
N ASP A 47 -13.14 -12.34 -2.04
CA ASP A 47 -14.36 -13.14 -2.11
C ASP A 47 -14.06 -14.60 -2.47
N PRO A 48 -14.86 -15.57 -1.98
CA PRO A 48 -14.60 -17.00 -2.19
C PRO A 48 -14.53 -17.43 -3.65
N ASP A 49 -15.18 -16.70 -4.56
CA ASP A 49 -15.23 -16.95 -6.00
C ASP A 49 -14.15 -16.21 -6.80
N VAL A 50 -13.26 -15.47 -6.12
CA VAL A 50 -12.16 -14.73 -6.73
C VAL A 50 -10.85 -15.48 -6.54
N ASP A 51 -10.39 -16.11 -7.62
CA ASP A 51 -9.06 -16.68 -7.72
C ASP A 51 -8.05 -15.64 -8.22
N LEU A 52 -6.98 -15.43 -7.45
CA LEU A 52 -5.88 -14.52 -7.81
C LEU A 52 -4.77 -15.22 -8.60
N GLY A 53 -4.82 -16.54 -8.72
CA GLY A 53 -3.79 -17.34 -9.38
C GLY A 53 -2.48 -17.44 -8.60
N ILE A 54 -2.51 -17.15 -7.29
CA ILE A 54 -1.36 -17.26 -6.39
C ILE A 54 -1.78 -17.95 -5.08
N GLU A 55 -0.85 -18.68 -4.46
CA GLU A 55 -1.05 -19.18 -3.10
C GLU A 55 -0.69 -18.12 -2.05
N ILE A 56 -1.35 -18.21 -0.89
CA ILE A 56 -1.11 -17.33 0.26
C ILE A 56 -0.50 -18.18 1.37
N LEU A 57 0.82 -18.15 1.47
CA LEU A 57 1.66 -19.07 2.24
C LEU A 57 2.11 -18.45 3.56
N ILE A 58 1.14 -18.01 4.36
CA ILE A 58 1.33 -17.56 5.75
C ILE A 58 0.43 -18.38 6.67
N ASP A 59 0.72 -18.40 7.98
CA ASP A 59 -0.03 -19.20 8.98
C ASP A 59 -1.54 -18.94 8.97
N ARG A 60 -1.93 -17.70 8.64
CA ARG A 60 -3.32 -17.24 8.62
C ARG A 60 -3.62 -16.50 7.32
N PRO A 61 -3.90 -17.22 6.21
CA PRO A 61 -4.12 -16.62 4.90
C PRO A 61 -5.22 -15.55 4.87
N GLU A 62 -6.19 -15.63 5.77
CA GLU A 62 -7.27 -14.65 5.95
C GLU A 62 -6.80 -13.29 6.47
N GLN A 63 -5.60 -13.21 7.05
CA GLN A 63 -5.02 -11.97 7.57
C GLN A 63 -4.22 -11.21 6.51
N ALA A 64 -3.99 -11.78 5.33
CA ALA A 64 -3.34 -11.07 4.23
C ALA A 64 -4.27 -9.98 3.68
N GLY A 65 -3.81 -8.72 3.74
CA GLY A 65 -4.52 -7.57 3.20
C GLY A 65 -4.75 -7.69 1.69
N ALA A 66 -5.95 -7.34 1.23
CA ALA A 66 -6.31 -7.41 -0.19
C ALA A 66 -5.42 -6.54 -1.09
N ASP A 67 -4.93 -5.42 -0.57
CA ASP A 67 -3.95 -4.53 -1.20
C ASP A 67 -2.59 -5.22 -1.43
N ARG A 68 -2.06 -5.88 -0.41
CA ARG A 68 -0.79 -6.62 -0.48
C ARG A 68 -0.86 -7.78 -1.48
N LEU A 69 -2.00 -8.47 -1.55
CA LEU A 69 -2.20 -9.56 -2.51
C LEU A 69 -2.25 -9.06 -3.96
N VAL A 70 -2.97 -7.98 -4.25
CA VAL A 70 -2.97 -7.43 -5.62
C VAL A 70 -1.61 -6.84 -6.00
N ALA A 71 -0.87 -6.28 -5.04
CA ALA A 71 0.50 -5.83 -5.26
C ALA A 71 1.43 -7.01 -5.61
N ALA A 72 1.30 -8.14 -4.91
CA ALA A 72 2.04 -9.36 -5.21
C ALA A 72 1.76 -9.88 -6.63
N VAL A 73 0.47 -9.99 -7.00
CA VAL A 73 0.06 -10.38 -8.35
C VAL A 73 0.65 -9.42 -9.40
N GLY A 74 0.45 -8.11 -9.21
CA GLY A 74 0.95 -7.10 -10.14
C GLY A 74 2.47 -7.12 -10.30
N ALA A 75 3.21 -7.24 -9.19
CA ALA A 75 4.66 -7.30 -9.20
C ALA A 75 5.16 -8.55 -9.93
N HIS A 76 4.56 -9.72 -9.67
CA HIS A 76 4.98 -10.97 -10.31
C HIS A 76 4.56 -11.07 -11.79
N LEU A 77 3.55 -10.33 -12.21
CA LEU A 77 3.21 -10.17 -13.63
C LEU A 77 4.28 -9.36 -14.38
N LEU A 78 4.84 -8.34 -13.73
CA LEU A 78 5.85 -7.44 -14.33
C LEU A 78 7.28 -8.00 -14.21
N HIS A 79 7.55 -8.75 -13.15
CA HIS A 79 8.89 -9.27 -12.82
C HIS A 79 8.78 -10.72 -12.37
N LYS A 80 9.62 -11.61 -12.92
CA LYS A 80 9.66 -13.03 -12.56
C LYS A 80 10.75 -13.33 -11.53
N GLY A 81 10.62 -14.47 -10.85
CA GLY A 81 11.52 -14.90 -9.78
C GLY A 81 11.10 -14.40 -8.39
N HIS A 82 11.99 -14.56 -7.41
CA HIS A 82 11.77 -14.09 -6.03
C HIS A 82 11.74 -12.57 -5.97
N LEU A 83 10.72 -12.00 -5.32
CA LEU A 83 10.55 -10.55 -5.20
C LEU A 83 10.38 -10.12 -3.74
N ILE A 84 10.90 -8.94 -3.44
CA ILE A 84 10.52 -8.15 -2.27
C ILE A 84 9.81 -6.90 -2.81
N VAL A 85 8.52 -6.77 -2.53
CA VAL A 85 7.72 -5.60 -2.90
C VAL A 85 7.62 -4.68 -1.71
N ILE A 86 8.02 -3.42 -1.88
CA ILE A 86 8.02 -2.42 -0.82
C ILE A 86 6.98 -1.36 -1.17
N ASP A 87 5.93 -1.24 -0.35
CA ASP A 87 4.89 -0.22 -0.50
C ASP A 87 5.04 0.87 0.58
N PHE A 88 4.97 2.14 0.17
CA PHE A 88 5.04 3.30 1.03
C PHE A 88 3.65 3.95 1.18
N GLY A 89 2.77 3.28 1.90
CA GLY A 89 1.43 3.76 2.22
C GLY A 89 1.31 4.33 3.64
N THR A 90 0.12 4.19 4.23
CA THR A 90 -0.15 4.50 5.65
C THR A 90 0.79 3.71 6.58
N ALA A 91 1.09 2.47 6.19
CA ALA A 91 2.19 1.67 6.71
C ALA A 91 3.22 1.46 5.58
N THR A 92 4.47 1.19 5.95
CA THR A 92 5.46 0.69 4.99
C THR A 92 5.49 -0.84 5.09
N THR A 93 5.19 -1.53 3.99
CA THR A 93 5.23 -3.00 3.95
C THR A 93 6.42 -3.50 3.14
N PHE A 94 6.91 -4.68 3.48
CA PHE A 94 7.87 -5.45 2.71
C PHE A 94 7.26 -6.82 2.47
N ASP A 95 6.72 -7.04 1.28
CA ASP A 95 6.01 -8.25 0.90
C ASP A 95 6.93 -9.19 0.14
N VAL A 96 7.06 -10.42 0.63
CA VAL A 96 7.93 -11.46 0.05
C VAL A 96 7.10 -12.34 -0.86
N ILE A 97 7.56 -12.50 -2.09
CA ILE A 97 6.93 -13.30 -3.12
C ILE A 97 7.95 -14.31 -3.61
N ASP A 98 7.55 -15.58 -3.67
CA ASP A 98 8.45 -16.63 -4.16
C ASP A 98 8.52 -16.67 -5.70
N GLU A 99 9.30 -17.63 -6.22
CA GLU A 99 9.56 -17.74 -7.66
C GLU A 99 8.31 -18.04 -8.50
N ASP A 100 7.31 -18.66 -7.90
CA ASP A 100 6.03 -19.01 -8.53
C ASP A 100 4.99 -17.88 -8.42
N GLY A 101 5.33 -16.79 -7.71
CA GLY A 101 4.43 -15.67 -7.49
C GLY A 101 3.58 -15.79 -6.23
N ASN A 102 3.82 -16.80 -5.38
CA ASN A 102 3.06 -16.99 -4.16
C ASN A 102 3.47 -16.00 -3.08
N PHE A 103 2.49 -15.55 -2.30
CA PHE A 103 2.71 -14.61 -1.22
C PHE A 103 3.23 -15.33 0.04
N ARG A 104 4.45 -14.99 0.48
CA ARG A 104 5.14 -15.63 1.62
C ARG A 104 5.05 -14.83 2.92
N GLY A 105 4.28 -13.75 2.94
CA GLY A 105 4.20 -12.84 4.08
C GLY A 105 5.14 -11.66 3.93
N GLY A 106 5.59 -11.11 5.05
CA GLY A 106 6.37 -9.88 5.00
C GLY A 106 6.55 -9.16 6.33
N VAL A 107 7.07 -7.95 6.24
CA VAL A 107 7.29 -7.03 7.35
C VAL A 107 6.34 -5.84 7.23
N ILE A 108 5.85 -5.35 8.36
CA ILE A 108 5.06 -4.11 8.43
C ILE A 108 5.78 -3.15 9.39
N ALA A 109 6.11 -1.97 8.89
CA ALA A 109 6.66 -0.86 9.65
C ALA A 109 5.66 0.32 9.63
N PRO A 110 5.79 1.29 10.57
CA PRO A 110 5.08 2.56 10.44
C PRO A 110 5.28 3.16 9.05
N GLY A 111 4.28 3.86 8.52
CA GLY A 111 4.43 4.61 7.27
C GLY A 111 5.05 5.96 7.54
N ILE A 112 5.70 6.50 6.51
CA ILE A 112 6.49 7.73 6.60
C ILE A 112 5.69 8.90 7.20
N ASN A 113 4.48 9.16 6.68
CA ASN A 113 3.61 10.23 7.18
C ASN A 113 3.07 9.94 8.58
N LEU A 114 2.81 8.66 8.90
CA LEU A 114 2.37 8.25 10.23
C LEU A 114 3.47 8.52 11.27
N SER A 115 4.74 8.26 10.94
CA SER A 115 5.87 8.59 11.80
C SER A 115 6.00 10.08 12.07
N VAL A 116 5.78 10.94 11.07
CA VAL A 116 5.78 12.40 11.26
C VAL A 116 4.61 12.81 12.17
N GLU A 117 3.40 12.31 11.92
CA GLU A 117 2.24 12.67 12.73
C GLU A 117 2.37 12.17 14.18
N ALA A 118 3.00 11.01 14.39
CA ALA A 118 3.31 10.51 15.71
C ALA A 118 4.25 11.46 16.48
N LEU A 119 5.30 11.97 15.83
CA LEU A 119 6.20 12.96 16.44
C LEU A 119 5.46 14.26 16.76
N TYR A 120 4.65 14.77 15.82
CA TYR A 120 3.84 15.97 16.02
C TYR A 120 2.87 15.82 17.20
N THR A 121 2.19 14.67 17.31
CA THR A 121 1.18 14.43 18.35
C THR A 121 1.82 14.19 19.72
N ALA A 122 2.98 13.51 19.77
CA ALA A 122 3.66 13.20 21.02
C ALA A 122 4.47 14.37 21.60
N GLY A 123 4.90 15.33 20.77
CA GLY A 123 5.79 16.41 21.17
C GLY A 123 5.08 17.74 21.38
N ALA A 124 5.17 18.32 22.57
CA ALA A 124 4.58 19.64 22.86
C ALA A 124 5.13 20.80 22.00
N LEU A 125 6.30 20.63 21.36
CA LEU A 125 7.02 21.65 20.58
C LEU A 125 7.45 21.18 19.18
N LEU A 126 7.03 19.99 18.75
CA LEU A 126 7.42 19.48 17.43
C LEU A 126 6.41 19.97 16.39
N PRO A 127 6.82 20.76 15.37
CA PRO A 127 5.90 21.23 14.35
C PRO A 127 5.56 20.13 13.35
N ARG A 128 4.46 20.30 12.60
CA ARG A 128 4.25 19.52 11.38
C ARG A 128 5.33 19.88 10.36
N VAL A 129 5.93 18.86 9.74
CA VAL A 129 7.00 19.03 8.76
C VAL A 129 6.66 18.32 7.46
N ASN A 130 7.01 18.92 6.34
CA ASN A 130 7.06 18.23 5.06
C ASN A 130 8.33 17.39 5.00
N ILE A 131 8.24 16.25 4.34
CA ILE A 131 9.36 15.31 4.24
C ILE A 131 10.16 15.67 3.01
N GLU A 132 11.39 16.05 3.26
CA GLU A 132 12.34 16.45 2.24
C GLU A 132 13.69 15.82 2.57
N ARG A 133 14.48 15.57 1.53
CA ARG A 133 15.85 15.11 1.73
C ARG A 133 16.65 16.24 2.40
N PRO A 134 17.21 16.03 3.60
CA PRO A 134 17.99 17.06 4.27
C PRO A 134 19.34 17.27 3.57
N GLU A 135 19.85 18.50 3.57
CA GLU A 135 21.18 18.83 3.04
C GLU A 135 22.33 18.19 3.83
N ARG A 136 22.11 17.97 5.14
CA ARG A 136 23.07 17.37 6.07
C ARG A 136 22.35 16.48 7.08
N VAL A 137 23.04 15.47 7.58
CA VAL A 137 22.46 14.50 8.52
C VAL A 137 22.17 15.13 9.90
N ILE A 138 23.07 15.97 10.43
CA ILE A 138 22.83 16.63 11.71
C ILE A 138 22.15 17.97 11.47
N GLY A 139 20.86 18.07 11.82
CA GLY A 139 20.09 19.31 11.76
C GLY A 139 20.45 20.26 12.90
N SER A 140 20.63 21.54 12.60
CA SER A 140 20.94 22.59 13.60
C SER A 140 19.70 23.25 14.23
N ALA A 141 18.51 22.71 13.94
CA ALA A 141 17.22 23.18 14.44
C ALA A 141 16.21 22.01 14.42
N THR A 142 15.06 22.18 15.09
CA THR A 142 14.04 21.13 15.25
C THR A 142 13.56 20.55 13.91
N VAL A 143 13.15 21.40 12.97
CA VAL A 143 12.63 20.95 11.66
C VAL A 143 13.65 20.13 10.87
N PRO A 144 14.88 20.62 10.58
CA PRO A 144 15.86 19.83 9.85
C PRO A 144 16.34 18.59 10.62
N ALA A 145 16.34 18.62 11.95
CA ALA A 145 16.64 17.43 12.77
C ALA A 145 15.55 16.35 12.61
N MET A 146 14.27 16.74 12.65
CA MET A 146 13.13 15.84 12.40
C MET A 146 13.17 15.27 10.98
N GLN A 147 13.32 16.14 9.98
CA GLN A 147 13.40 15.72 8.57
C GLN A 147 14.53 14.71 8.35
N SER A 148 15.69 14.96 8.96
CA SER A 148 16.83 14.05 8.87
C SER A 148 16.57 12.70 9.53
N GLY A 149 16.06 12.69 10.76
CA GLY A 149 15.73 11.46 11.46
C GLY A 149 14.72 10.60 10.71
N ILE A 150 13.69 11.22 10.13
CA ILE A 150 12.70 10.51 9.31
C ILE A 150 13.32 10.02 7.99
N PHE A 151 13.93 10.90 7.21
CA PHE A 151 14.45 10.54 5.89
C PHE A 151 15.55 9.48 5.97
N TRP A 152 16.63 9.75 6.72
CA TRP A 152 17.74 8.82 6.83
C TRP A 152 17.40 7.60 7.70
N GLY A 153 16.48 7.73 8.65
CA GLY A 153 15.94 6.60 9.41
C GLY A 153 15.23 5.60 8.51
N TYR A 154 14.38 6.07 7.59
CA TYR A 154 13.73 5.20 6.60
C TYR A 154 14.72 4.59 5.62
N VAL A 155 15.67 5.37 5.09
CA VAL A 155 16.74 4.84 4.22
C VAL A 155 17.48 3.70 4.94
N SER A 156 17.92 3.95 6.17
CA SER A 156 18.64 2.96 6.98
C SER A 156 17.78 1.72 7.28
N MET A 157 16.48 1.90 7.51
CA MET A 157 15.55 0.80 7.70
C MET A 157 15.43 -0.05 6.44
N LEU A 158 15.28 0.57 5.26
CA LEU A 158 15.20 -0.15 3.98
C LEU A 158 16.49 -0.93 3.71
N GLU A 159 17.64 -0.24 3.80
CA GLU A 159 18.96 -0.82 3.59
C GLU A 159 19.27 -1.94 4.60
N GLY A 160 18.74 -1.85 5.81
CA GLY A 160 18.88 -2.89 6.83
C GLY A 160 17.93 -4.06 6.65
N MET A 161 16.67 -3.82 6.26
CA MET A 161 15.64 -4.85 6.16
C MET A 161 15.81 -5.72 4.92
N VAL A 162 16.12 -5.13 3.76
CA VAL A 162 16.22 -5.89 2.50
C VAL A 162 17.24 -7.04 2.61
N PRO A 163 18.48 -6.84 3.10
CA PRO A 163 19.44 -7.94 3.26
C PRO A 163 19.12 -8.94 4.39
N ARG A 164 18.21 -8.59 5.31
CA ARG A 164 17.73 -9.53 6.35
C ARG A 164 16.62 -10.45 5.83
N ILE A 165 15.92 -10.01 4.80
CA ILE A 165 14.86 -10.75 4.13
C ILE A 165 15.46 -11.62 3.01
N ALA A 166 16.43 -11.08 2.26
CA ALA A 166 17.07 -11.71 1.12
C ALA A 166 18.00 -12.88 1.47
#